data_AF-A0A2I0HZ55-F1
#
_entry.id   AF-A0A2I0HZ55-F1
#
_cell.length_a   1.000
_cell.length_b   1.000
_cell.length_c   1.000
_cell.angle_alpha   90.00
_cell.angle_beta   90.00
_cell.angle_gamma   90.00
#
_symmetry.space_group_name_H-M   'P 1'
#
loop_
_entity.id
_entity.type
_entity.pdbx_description
1 polymer ?
#
loop_
_entity_poly.entity_id
_entity_poly.type
_entity_poly.pdbx_seq_one_letter_code
_entity_poly.pdbx_strand_id
1 'polypeptide(L)'
;MDKRNHVIYYASKTLDAAQRNYSTTEKELLAIIFAFEKFRSYLLGSKIIVFTDHAALKFLLAKKEFKPRLIRGILLLQEFDLEIKERKGSENSVADHLSRLVRDEEPLLISDSFPDEHLFHVQGEEPWYADLVNFIVT
;
A
#
# COMPACT_ATOMS: atom_id res chain seq x y z
N MET A 1 25.92 13.66 -17.09
CA MET A 1 24.81 13.87 -16.14
C MET A 1 24.49 12.52 -15.53
N ASP A 2 25.04 12.23 -14.35
CA ASP A 2 24.84 10.95 -13.68
C ASP A 2 23.37 10.78 -13.31
N LYS A 3 22.70 9.85 -13.99
CA LYS A 3 21.28 9.57 -13.79
C LYS A 3 21.12 8.76 -12.50
N ARG A 4 21.12 9.45 -11.36
CA ARG A 4 20.89 8.83 -10.05
C ARG A 4 19.41 8.43 -9.95
N ASN A 5 19.16 7.19 -9.53
CA ASN A 5 17.81 6.71 -9.28
C ASN A 5 17.30 7.33 -7.97
N HIS A 6 16.15 8.00 -8.02
CA HIS A 6 15.51 8.57 -6.84
C HIS A 6 14.31 7.71 -6.46
N VAL A 7 14.23 7.37 -5.16
CA VAL A 7 13.09 6.63 -4.65
C VAL A 7 11.91 7.58 -4.44
N ILE A 8 10.74 7.17 -4.92
CA ILE A 8 9.50 7.93 -4.80
C ILE A 8 8.70 7.45 -3.57
N TYR A 9 8.64 6.14 -3.33
CA TYR A 9 7.81 5.57 -2.27
C TYR A 9 8.31 4.18 -1.84
N TYR A 10 8.12 3.85 -0.56
CA TYR A 10 8.32 2.51 0.01
C TYR A 10 7.01 1.93 0.54
N ALA A 11 6.70 0.69 0.21
CA ALA A 11 5.56 -0.03 0.79
C ALA A 11 5.95 -1.46 1.15
N SER A 12 5.37 -1.95 2.25
CA SER A 12 5.42 -3.34 2.67
C SER A 12 4.04 -3.79 3.13
N LYS A 13 3.79 -5.11 3.07
CA LYS A 13 2.56 -5.73 3.52
C LYS A 13 2.88 -7.05 4.19
N THR A 14 2.30 -7.27 5.37
CA THR A 14 2.37 -8.53 6.09
C THR A 14 1.44 -9.56 5.45
N LEU A 15 1.87 -10.82 5.45
CA LEU A 15 1.07 -11.93 4.94
C LEU A 15 0.02 -12.35 5.98
N ASP A 16 -1.20 -12.63 5.53
CA ASP A 16 -2.23 -13.21 6.39
C ASP A 16 -1.91 -14.68 6.76
N ALA A 17 -2.67 -15.23 7.72
CA ALA A 17 -2.45 -16.58 8.22
C ALA A 17 -2.49 -17.66 7.11
N ALA A 18 -3.31 -17.49 6.09
CA ALA A 18 -3.40 -18.44 4.97
C ALA A 18 -2.22 -18.27 4.00
N GLN A 19 -1.85 -17.03 3.68
CA GLN A 19 -0.75 -16.66 2.80
C GLN A 19 0.61 -17.07 3.37
N ARG A 20 0.75 -17.11 4.69
CA ARG A 20 1.96 -17.63 5.36
C ARG A 20 2.27 -19.09 4.99
N ASN A 21 1.24 -19.87 4.63
CA ASN A 21 1.40 -21.27 4.21
C ASN A 21 1.67 -21.43 2.70
N TYR A 22 1.74 -20.34 1.94
CA TYR A 22 2.01 -20.40 0.51
C TYR A 22 3.48 -20.70 0.22
N SER A 23 3.76 -21.20 -0.97
CA SER A 23 5.16 -21.41 -1.38
C SER A 23 5.90 -20.08 -1.51
N THR A 24 7.22 -20.10 -1.45
CA THR A 24 8.04 -18.89 -1.58
C THR A 24 7.73 -18.12 -2.87
N THR A 25 7.64 -18.82 -4.01
CA THR A 25 7.30 -18.17 -5.29
C THR A 25 5.91 -17.53 -5.28
N GLU A 26 4.93 -18.14 -4.60
CA GLU A 26 3.58 -17.56 -4.46
C GLU A 26 3.60 -16.29 -3.59
N LYS A 27 4.39 -16.28 -2.52
CA LYS A 27 4.56 -15.12 -1.63
C LYS A 27 5.23 -13.95 -2.35
N GLU A 28 6.30 -14.23 -3.10
CA GLU A 28 6.97 -13.21 -3.91
C GLU A 28 6.03 -12.64 -4.99
N LEU A 29 5.24 -13.48 -5.66
CA LEU A 29 4.22 -13.01 -6.60
C LEU A 29 3.19 -12.11 -5.91
N LEU A 30 2.71 -12.48 -4.71
CA LEU A 30 1.78 -11.64 -3.96
C LEU A 30 2.37 -10.28 -3.63
N ALA A 31 3.67 -10.20 -3.32
CA ALA A 31 4.35 -8.93 -3.09
C ALA A 31 4.35 -8.05 -4.35
N ILE A 32 4.60 -8.63 -5.53
CA ILE A 32 4.50 -7.92 -6.81
C ILE A 32 3.07 -7.44 -7.05
N ILE A 33 2.06 -8.30 -6.93
CA ILE A 33 0.66 -7.93 -7.12
C ILE A 33 0.28 -6.77 -6.20
N PHE A 34 0.65 -6.86 -4.92
CA PHE A 34 0.39 -5.79 -3.94
C PHE A 34 1.04 -4.46 -4.35
N ALA A 35 2.29 -4.48 -4.82
CA ALA A 35 2.97 -3.28 -5.29
C ALA A 35 2.25 -2.65 -6.49
N PHE A 36 1.80 -3.45 -7.46
CA PHE A 36 1.08 -2.95 -8.63
C PHE A 36 -0.31 -2.40 -8.28
N GLU A 37 -1.03 -3.01 -7.34
CA GLU A 37 -2.28 -2.43 -6.82
C GLU A 37 -2.01 -1.10 -6.11
N LYS A 38 -0.99 -1.05 -5.24
CA LYS A 38 -0.68 0.13 -4.43
C LYS A 38 -0.19 1.31 -5.27
N PHE A 39 0.61 1.04 -6.30
CA PHE A 39 1.25 2.05 -7.13
C PHE A 39 0.61 2.22 -8.51
N ARG A 40 -0.60 1.68 -8.71
CA ARG A 40 -1.31 1.70 -10.00
C ARG A 40 -1.28 3.06 -10.69
N SER A 41 -1.56 4.15 -9.95
CA SER A 41 -1.57 5.53 -10.48
C SER A 41 -0.21 6.02 -10.99
N TYR A 42 0.89 5.49 -10.46
CA TYR A 42 2.25 5.82 -10.91
C TYR A 42 2.71 4.95 -12.08
N LEU A 43 2.20 3.73 -12.16
CA LEU A 43 2.69 2.69 -13.06
C LEU A 43 1.92 2.66 -14.39
N LEU A 44 0.64 3.04 -14.39
CA LEU A 44 -0.22 2.94 -15.56
C LEU A 44 0.33 3.75 -16.75
N GLY A 45 0.35 3.14 -17.93
CA GLY A 45 0.81 3.77 -19.17
C GLY A 45 2.34 3.91 -19.33
N SER A 46 3.12 3.39 -18.38
CA SER A 46 4.59 3.40 -18.44
C SER A 46 5.16 1.99 -18.55
N LYS A 47 6.36 1.86 -19.13
CA LYS A 47 7.14 0.61 -19.08
C LYS A 47 7.76 0.43 -17.70
N ILE A 48 7.50 -0.71 -17.08
CA ILE A 48 7.87 -0.98 -15.68
C ILE A 48 8.90 -2.11 -15.64
N ILE A 49 9.97 -1.91 -14.87
CA ILE A 49 10.98 -2.93 -14.62
C ILE A 49 10.89 -3.34 -13.16
N VAL A 50 10.54 -4.60 -12.91
CA VAL A 50 10.48 -5.18 -11.57
C VAL A 50 11.78 -5.90 -11.30
N PHE A 51 12.52 -5.46 -10.27
CA PHE A 51 13.71 -6.16 -9.81
C PHE A 51 13.36 -7.11 -8.67
N THR A 52 13.75 -8.38 -8.81
CA THR A 52 13.57 -9.43 -7.80
C THR A 52 14.85 -10.25 -7.67
N ASP A 53 15.11 -10.79 -6.49
CA ASP A 53 16.18 -11.76 -6.25
C ASP A 53 15.71 -13.21 -6.47
N HIS A 54 14.44 -13.40 -6.88
CA HIS A 54 13.85 -14.70 -7.10
C HIS A 54 13.74 -15.02 -8.60
N ALA A 55 14.77 -15.68 -9.15
CA ALA A 55 14.89 -16.00 -10.59
C ALA A 55 13.65 -16.72 -11.19
N ALA A 56 12.94 -17.56 -10.43
CA ALA A 56 11.75 -18.26 -10.93
C ALA A 56 10.61 -17.31 -11.36
N LEU A 57 10.57 -16.08 -10.82
CA LEU A 57 9.56 -15.10 -11.21
C LEU A 57 9.80 -14.52 -12.61
N LYS A 58 11.01 -14.67 -13.18
CA LYS A 58 11.30 -14.24 -14.55
C LYS A 58 10.38 -14.92 -15.58
N PHE A 59 10.05 -16.19 -15.33
CA PHE A 59 9.20 -16.99 -16.20
C PHE A 59 7.73 -16.97 -15.77
N LEU A 60 7.37 -16.11 -14.82
CA LEU A 60 6.06 -16.08 -14.21
C LEU A 60 4.98 -15.84 -15.25
N LEU A 61 5.09 -14.77 -16.05
CA LEU A 61 4.10 -14.45 -17.08
C LEU A 61 4.06 -15.44 -18.24
N ALA A 62 5.13 -16.21 -18.45
CA ALA A 62 5.15 -17.25 -19.48
C ALA A 62 4.42 -18.53 -19.04
N LYS A 63 4.20 -18.70 -17.73
CA LYS A 63 3.49 -19.85 -17.19
C LYS A 63 2.00 -19.74 -17.50
N LYS A 64 1.40 -20.81 -18.01
CA LYS A 64 -0.05 -20.87 -18.30
C LYS A 64 -0.90 -21.30 -17.09
N GLU A 65 -0.28 -21.97 -16.12
CA GLU A 65 -0.99 -22.59 -15.00
C GLU A 65 -0.69 -21.88 -13.68
N PHE A 66 -1.73 -21.32 -13.09
CA PHE A 66 -1.69 -20.72 -11.77
C PHE A 66 -2.81 -21.25 -10.91
N LYS A 67 -2.58 -21.29 -9.60
CA LYS A 67 -3.63 -21.68 -8.66
C LYS A 67 -4.79 -20.68 -8.77
N PRO A 68 -6.06 -21.11 -8.71
CA PRO A 68 -7.22 -20.24 -8.92
C PRO A 68 -7.20 -18.94 -8.10
N ARG A 69 -6.71 -19.01 -6.87
CA ARG A 69 -6.52 -17.86 -5.97
C ARG A 69 -5.61 -16.74 -6.50
N LEU A 70 -4.66 -17.04 -7.39
CA LEU A 70 -3.71 -16.07 -7.93
C LEU A 70 -4.16 -15.49 -9.28
N ILE A 71 -5.15 -16.10 -9.94
CA ILE A 71 -5.59 -15.72 -11.29
C ILE A 71 -5.99 -14.24 -11.35
N ARG A 72 -6.74 -13.76 -10.35
CA ARG A 72 -7.17 -12.35 -10.30
C ARG A 72 -5.98 -11.38 -10.27
N GLY A 73 -4.94 -11.69 -9.50
CA GLY A 73 -3.74 -10.86 -9.43
C GLY A 73 -2.91 -10.93 -10.71
N ILE A 74 -2.90 -12.06 -11.41
CA ILE A 74 -2.19 -12.19 -12.69
C ILE A 74 -2.91 -11.39 -13.78
N LEU A 75 -4.25 -11.43 -13.81
CA LEU A 75 -5.03 -10.61 -14.73
C LEU A 75 -4.77 -9.11 -14.52
N LEU A 76 -4.61 -8.68 -13.27
CA LEU A 76 -4.19 -7.31 -12.96
C LEU A 76 -2.81 -6.99 -13.56
N LEU A 77 -1.84 -7.90 -13.40
CA LEU A 77 -0.49 -7.67 -13.93
C LEU A 77 -0.49 -7.57 -15.47
N GLN A 78 -1.41 -8.23 -16.17
CA GLN A 78 -1.54 -8.13 -17.63
C GLN A 78 -1.95 -6.74 -18.13
N GLU A 79 -2.48 -5.87 -17.27
CA GLU A 79 -2.81 -4.49 -17.62
C GLU A 79 -1.56 -3.62 -17.87
N PHE A 80 -0.39 -4.07 -17.41
CA PHE A 80 0.84 -3.28 -17.40
C PHE A 80 1.90 -3.83 -18.36
N ASP A 81 2.69 -2.93 -18.96
CA ASP A 81 3.91 -3.29 -19.69
C ASP A 81 5.06 -3.55 -18.70
N LEU A 82 5.10 -4.77 -18.16
CA LEU A 82 6.04 -5.17 -17.11
C LEU A 82 7.16 -6.09 -17.62
N GLU A 83 8.38 -5.82 -17.18
CA GLU A 83 9.56 -6.62 -17.43
C GLU A 83 10.19 -7.04 -16.10
N ILE A 84 10.27 -8.35 -15.83
CA ILE A 84 10.88 -8.88 -14.60
C ILE A 84 12.37 -9.13 -14.84
N LYS A 85 13.22 -8.50 -14.03
CA LYS A 85 14.67 -8.67 -14.03
C LYS A 85 15.15 -9.22 -12.71
N GLU A 86 16.11 -10.13 -12.80
CA GLU A 86 16.81 -10.62 -11.62
C GLU A 86 17.84 -9.58 -11.16
N ARG A 87 17.91 -9.39 -9.85
CA ARG A 87 18.95 -8.59 -9.18
C ARG A 87 19.48 -9.39 -8.00
N LYS A 88 20.79 -9.34 -7.76
CA LYS A 88 21.38 -10.04 -6.62
C LYS A 88 20.75 -9.56 -5.31
N GLY A 89 20.46 -10.48 -4.39
CA GLY A 89 19.87 -10.14 -3.09
C GLY A 89 20.69 -9.11 -2.30
N SER A 90 22.01 -9.10 -2.46
CA SER A 90 22.91 -8.09 -1.87
C SER A 90 22.61 -6.65 -2.30
N GLU A 91 22.08 -6.48 -3.52
CA GLU A 91 21.68 -5.19 -4.07
C GLU A 91 20.20 -4.87 -3.79
N ASN A 92 19.44 -5.84 -3.28
CA ASN A 92 18.03 -5.71 -2.91
C ASN A 92 17.82 -5.44 -1.41
N SER A 93 18.84 -4.87 -0.75
CA SER A 93 18.85 -4.68 0.70
C SER A 93 17.62 -3.95 1.21
N VAL A 94 17.22 -2.83 0.59
CA VAL A 94 16.09 -2.03 1.09
C VAL A 94 14.79 -2.83 1.12
N ALA A 95 14.50 -3.62 0.08
CA ALA A 95 13.31 -4.45 0.04
C ALA A 95 13.38 -5.59 1.07
N ASP A 96 14.55 -6.20 1.26
CA ASP A 96 14.77 -7.26 2.26
C ASP A 96 14.60 -6.75 3.70
N HIS A 97 15.05 -5.53 4.00
CA HIS A 97 14.82 -4.91 5.31
C HIS A 97 13.32 -4.65 5.52
N LEU A 98 12.64 -4.09 4.53
CA LEU A 98 11.19 -3.80 4.59
C LEU A 98 10.32 -5.05 4.72
N SER A 99 10.73 -6.17 4.14
CA SER A 99 9.99 -7.43 4.21
C SER A 99 10.14 -8.15 5.56
N ARG A 100 11.25 -7.90 6.28
CA ARG A 100 11.55 -8.50 7.59
C ARG A 100 11.04 -7.69 8.78
N LEU A 101 10.59 -6.47 8.55
CA LEU A 101 10.04 -5.59 9.59
C LEU A 101 8.77 -6.21 10.19
N VAL A 102 8.85 -6.56 11.47
CA VAL A 102 7.68 -6.96 12.27
C VAL A 102 6.89 -5.69 12.58
N ARG A 103 5.66 -5.63 12.09
CA ARG A 103 4.70 -4.64 12.56
C ARG A 103 4.02 -5.21 13.78
N ASP A 104 4.37 -4.71 14.95
CA ASP A 104 3.51 -4.82 16.12
C ASP A 104 2.29 -3.95 15.80
N GLU A 105 1.16 -4.60 15.50
CA GLU A 105 -0.13 -3.91 15.46
C GLU A 105 -0.51 -3.56 16.90
N GLU A 106 0.20 -2.61 17.51
CA GLU A 106 -0.42 -1.86 18.57
C GLU A 106 -1.63 -1.19 17.92
N PRO A 107 -2.87 -1.45 18.40
CA PRO A 107 -4.00 -0.67 17.97
C PRO A 107 -3.66 0.76 18.35
N LEU A 108 -3.32 1.59 17.37
CA LEU A 108 -3.31 3.03 17.53
C LEU A 108 -4.73 3.37 17.93
N LEU A 109 -4.97 3.47 19.24
CA LEU A 109 -6.18 4.06 19.79
C LEU A 109 -6.26 5.41 19.12
N ILE A 110 -7.23 5.56 18.20
CA ILE A 110 -7.48 6.84 17.57
C ILE A 110 -7.76 7.79 18.74
N SER A 111 -6.85 8.74 18.95
CA SER A 111 -7.05 9.78 19.94
C SER A 111 -8.10 10.71 19.34
N ASP A 112 -9.38 10.42 19.64
CA ASP A 112 -10.51 11.24 19.21
C ASP A 112 -10.49 12.64 19.84
N SER A 113 -9.53 12.93 20.73
CA SER A 113 -9.32 14.25 21.31
C SER A 113 -8.77 15.25 20.28
N PHE A 114 -9.62 16.15 19.79
CA PHE A 114 -9.13 17.30 19.04
C PHE A 114 -8.63 18.39 20.02
N PRO A 115 -7.47 19.04 19.75
CA PRO A 115 -6.95 20.11 20.62
C PRO A 115 -7.95 21.26 20.86
N ASP A 116 -8.86 21.47 19.91
CA ASP A 116 -9.83 22.57 19.88
C ASP A 116 -11.29 22.09 20.02
N GLU A 117 -11.54 20.86 20.49
CA GLU A 117 -12.89 20.29 20.60
C GLU A 117 -13.76 20.97 21.68
N HIS A 118 -13.15 21.83 22.50
CA HIS A 118 -13.87 22.66 23.44
C HIS A 118 -14.57 23.79 22.69
N LEU A 119 -15.83 23.57 22.33
CA LEU A 119 -16.79 24.62 22.00
C LEU A 119 -16.68 25.71 23.06
N PHE A 120 -16.23 26.90 22.66
CA PHE A 120 -16.18 28.06 23.56
C PHE A 120 -17.58 28.31 24.10
N HIS A 121 -17.85 27.86 25.33
CA HIS A 121 -19.03 28.28 26.07
C HIS A 121 -18.86 29.77 26.32
N VAL A 122 -19.54 30.59 25.54
CA VAL A 122 -19.62 32.03 25.79
C VAL A 122 -20.31 32.19 27.14
N GLN A 123 -19.54 32.44 28.20
CA GLN A 123 -20.07 32.92 29.47
C GLN A 123 -20.45 34.38 29.28
N GLY A 124 -21.55 34.63 28.60
CA GLY A 124 -22.15 35.93 28.40
C GLY A 124 -23.65 35.82 28.54
N GLU A 125 -24.31 36.89 29.01
CA GLU A 125 -25.76 37.00 28.93
C GLU A 125 -26.20 36.78 27.48
N GLU A 126 -27.23 35.95 27.27
CA GLU A 126 -27.76 35.71 25.93
C GLU A 126 -28.14 37.06 25.30
N PRO A 127 -27.66 37.36 24.08
CA PRO A 127 -28.03 38.59 23.40
C PRO A 127 -29.55 38.69 23.30
N TRP A 128 -30.11 39.90 23.40
CA TRP A 128 -31.56 40.13 23.37
C TRP A 128 -32.28 39.58 22.12
N TYR A 129 -31.54 39.21 21.08
CA TYR A 129 -32.03 38.64 19.83
C TYR A 129 -31.85 37.11 19.71
N ALA A 130 -31.32 36.42 20.72
CA ALA A 130 -31.07 34.97 20.66
C ALA A 130 -32.35 34.17 20.41
N ASP A 131 -33.45 34.53 21.05
CA ASP A 131 -34.75 33.89 20.89
C ASP A 131 -35.32 34.04 19.47
N LEU A 132 -35.09 35.18 18.81
CA LEU A 132 -35.53 35.42 17.44
C LEU A 132 -34.80 34.53 16.43
N VAL A 133 -33.51 34.29 16.64
CA VAL A 133 -32.70 33.44 15.77
C VAL A 133 -33.11 31.97 15.91
N ASN A 134 -33.37 31.52 17.15
CA ASN A 134 -33.81 30.14 17.40
C ASN A 134 -35.19 29.84 16.81
N PHE A 135 -36.09 30.83 16.74
CA PHE A 135 -37.42 30.69 16.11
C PHE A 135 -37.36 30.50 14.58
N ILE A 136 -36.35 31.05 13.90
CA ILE A 136 -36.21 30.95 12.43
C ILE A 136 -35.61 29.60 12.00
N VAL A 137 -34.94 28.91 12.91
CA VAL A 137 -34.25 27.63 12.65
C VAL A 137 -35.15 26.40 12.91
N THR A 138 -36.39 26.61 13.38
CA THR A 138 -37.42 25.56 13.47
C THR A 138 -38.26 25.52 12.20
#